data_AF-A0A935AR99-F1
#
_entry.id   AF-A0A935AR99-F1
#
_cell.length_a   1.000
_cell.length_b   1.000
_cell.length_c   1.000
_cell.angle_alpha   90.00
_cell.angle_beta   90.00
_cell.angle_gamma   90.00
#
_symmetry.space_group_name_H-M   'P 1'
#
loop_
_entity.id
_entity.type
_entity.pdbx_description
1 polymer ?
#
loop_
_entity_poly.entity_id
_entity_poly.type
_entity_poly.pdbx_seq_one_letter_code
_entity_poly.pdbx_strand_id
1 'polypeptide(L)'
;MDGQVVEAGLDVVIGMGALVARLDRTVLAPWRAAIGDTAGIEGAPRGTVPHSVLLYGAPGSGVRFAASTLAAALDRLDRGSVIVAADRLDASPRELSALVEGAPRDVVLILASHEPWRLPLDAAGRRGRGSIGWVSAHGAAIATAFVHPPDRPARLFRAWELLAALGESTDWLDDIVDATRGWTGDDLRDALCGPLPWGDRDGVLAAIRAYRPSCVDWLTTARRWSATLPAGSLDDLQDYLRRYHAA
;
A
#
# COMPACT_ATOMS: atom_id res chain seq x y z
N MET A 1 -9.46 -16.48 -29.41
CA MET A 1 -9.93 -16.09 -28.07
C MET A 1 -8.79 -15.31 -27.46
N ASP A 2 -8.87 -14.00 -27.57
CA ASP A 2 -7.83 -13.09 -27.12
C ASP A 2 -7.74 -13.16 -25.61
N GLY A 3 -6.56 -13.54 -25.13
CA GLY A 3 -6.20 -13.69 -23.73
C GLY A 3 -6.14 -12.35 -23.03
N GLN A 4 -7.31 -11.76 -22.78
CA GLN A 4 -7.49 -10.91 -21.60
C GLN A 4 -7.32 -11.81 -20.38
N VAL A 5 -6.05 -12.01 -20.00
CA VAL A 5 -5.66 -12.22 -18.62
C VAL A 5 -6.46 -11.20 -17.83
N VAL A 6 -7.45 -11.70 -17.08
CA VAL A 6 -8.26 -10.93 -16.15
C VAL A 6 -7.30 -9.98 -15.44
N GLU A 7 -7.55 -8.67 -15.63
CA GLU A 7 -6.68 -7.62 -15.13
C GLU A 7 -6.21 -7.94 -13.71
N ALA A 8 -4.93 -7.67 -13.48
CA ALA A 8 -4.24 -7.67 -12.19
C ALA A 8 -4.83 -6.66 -11.17
N GLY A 9 -6.17 -6.58 -11.08
CA GLY A 9 -6.95 -5.69 -10.23
C GLY A 9 -7.74 -6.42 -9.14
N LEU A 10 -8.02 -7.71 -9.28
CA LEU A 10 -8.52 -8.52 -8.15
C LEU A 10 -7.40 -8.85 -7.14
N ASP A 11 -6.16 -8.90 -7.64
CA ASP A 11 -4.88 -9.13 -6.94
C ASP A 11 -4.65 -8.21 -5.71
N VAL A 12 -5.33 -7.07 -5.64
CA VAL A 12 -5.12 -6.02 -4.63
C VAL A 12 -6.32 -5.87 -3.67
N VAL A 13 -7.40 -6.63 -3.86
CA VAL A 13 -8.55 -6.60 -2.93
C VAL A 13 -8.42 -7.68 -1.86
N ILE A 14 -7.90 -8.85 -2.23
CA ILE A 14 -7.74 -9.97 -1.29
C ILE A 14 -6.52 -9.68 -0.40
N GLY A 15 -6.73 -9.71 0.92
CA GLY A 15 -5.69 -9.45 1.92
C GLY A 15 -5.43 -8.00 2.27
N MET A 16 -5.93 -7.03 1.49
CA MET A 16 -5.76 -5.60 1.74
C MET A 16 -6.79 -5.00 2.70
N GLY A 17 -7.61 -5.83 3.36
CA GLY A 17 -8.68 -5.39 4.25
C GLY A 17 -8.19 -4.45 5.36
N ALA A 18 -6.99 -4.67 5.90
CA ALA A 18 -6.40 -3.77 6.90
C ALA A 18 -6.06 -2.39 6.32
N LEU A 19 -5.51 -2.33 5.11
CA LEU A 19 -5.25 -1.08 4.41
C LEU A 19 -6.56 -0.36 4.08
N VAL A 20 -7.55 -1.07 3.52
CA VAL A 20 -8.85 -0.50 3.16
C VAL A 20 -9.55 0.07 4.39
N ALA A 21 -9.63 -0.69 5.48
CA ALA A 21 -10.24 -0.23 6.73
C ALA A 21 -9.50 0.98 7.33
N ARG A 22 -8.18 1.07 7.14
CA ARG A 22 -7.39 2.22 7.55
C ARG A 22 -7.72 3.44 6.69
N LEU A 23 -7.62 3.33 5.36
CA LEU A 23 -7.93 4.43 4.43
C LEU A 23 -9.37 4.91 4.58
N ASP A 24 -10.31 4.00 4.81
CA ASP A 24 -11.69 4.37 5.10
C ASP A 24 -11.78 5.22 6.37
N ARG A 25 -11.19 4.75 7.47
CA ARG A 25 -11.23 5.46 8.77
C ARG A 25 -10.46 6.78 8.76
N THR A 26 -9.31 6.84 8.09
CA THR A 26 -8.40 7.99 8.18
C THR A 26 -8.59 9.00 7.07
N VAL A 27 -9.22 8.63 5.94
CA VAL A 27 -9.42 9.52 4.78
C VAL A 27 -10.90 9.62 4.42
N LEU A 28 -11.54 8.51 4.04
CA LEU A 28 -12.90 8.57 3.49
C LEU A 28 -13.94 9.00 4.52
N ALA A 29 -13.90 8.48 5.75
CA ALA A 29 -14.85 8.82 6.80
C ALA A 29 -14.76 10.31 7.21
N PRO A 30 -13.55 10.90 7.43
CA PRO A 30 -13.41 12.35 7.59
C PRO A 30 -14.00 13.17 6.44
N TRP A 31 -13.76 12.74 5.18
CA TRP A 31 -14.31 13.41 4.01
C TRP A 31 -15.84 13.29 3.92
N ARG A 32 -16.40 12.10 4.17
CA ARG A 32 -17.85 11.88 4.24
C ARG A 32 -18.51 12.75 5.32
N ALA A 33 -17.88 12.83 6.50
CA ALA A 33 -18.36 13.68 7.59
C ALA A 33 -18.33 15.17 7.20
N ALA A 34 -17.21 15.64 6.63
CA ALA A 34 -17.07 17.02 6.17
C ALA A 34 -18.10 17.40 5.09
N ILE A 35 -18.51 16.45 4.24
CA ILE A 35 -19.56 16.64 3.24
C ILE A 35 -20.94 16.66 3.88
N GLY A 36 -21.20 15.75 4.83
CA GLY A 36 -22.48 15.65 5.55
C GLY A 36 -22.78 16.84 6.48
N ASP A 37 -21.76 17.55 6.96
CA ASP A 37 -21.88 18.69 7.90
C ASP A 37 -22.34 20.00 7.23
N THR A 38 -22.70 19.98 5.94
CA THR A 38 -23.36 21.14 5.28
C THR A 38 -24.80 21.36 5.76
N ALA A 39 -25.36 20.47 6.58
CA ALA A 39 -26.57 20.69 7.37
C ALA A 39 -26.25 21.01 8.84
N GLY A 40 -25.37 21.99 9.07
CA GLY A 40 -25.36 22.78 10.29
C GLY A 40 -24.77 22.12 11.54
N ILE A 41 -23.45 21.94 11.56
CA ILE A 41 -22.64 22.19 12.77
C ILE A 41 -21.34 22.89 12.32
N GLU A 42 -21.19 24.17 12.67
CA GLU A 42 -19.85 24.78 12.78
C GLU A 42 -19.09 24.00 13.85
N GLY A 43 -18.25 23.02 13.48
CA GLY A 43 -17.59 22.24 14.51
C GLY A 43 -16.55 21.19 14.12
N ALA A 44 -16.48 20.71 12.88
CA ALA A 44 -15.31 19.92 12.48
C ALA A 44 -14.11 20.88 12.34
N PRO A 45 -13.04 20.76 13.15
CA PRO A 45 -11.86 21.59 12.94
C PRO A 45 -11.35 21.29 11.54
N ARG A 46 -11.38 22.27 10.63
CA ARG A 46 -10.94 22.11 9.23
C ARG A 46 -9.52 21.49 9.09
N GLY A 47 -8.73 21.50 10.16
CA GLY A 47 -7.42 20.82 10.23
C GLY A 47 -7.44 19.30 10.46
N THR A 48 -8.60 18.62 10.52
CA THR A 48 -8.68 17.17 10.74
C THR A 48 -8.93 16.35 9.48
N VAL A 49 -9.37 16.98 8.39
CA VAL A 49 -9.60 16.29 7.10
C VAL A 49 -8.27 16.20 6.35
N PRO A 50 -7.81 15.02 5.94
CA PRO A 50 -6.57 14.91 5.20
C PRO A 50 -6.74 15.39 3.75
N HIS A 51 -5.92 16.36 3.37
CA HIS A 51 -5.84 16.89 1.99
C HIS A 51 -4.67 16.29 1.21
N SER A 52 -3.84 15.49 1.87
CA SER A 52 -2.79 14.71 1.22
C SER A 52 -2.78 13.29 1.77
N VAL A 53 -2.66 12.33 0.86
CA VAL A 53 -2.58 10.91 1.20
C VAL A 53 -1.31 10.35 0.56
N LEU A 54 -0.46 9.78 1.39
CA LEU A 54 0.82 9.22 0.99
C LEU A 54 0.78 7.70 1.16
N LEU A 55 0.87 6.99 0.06
CA LEU A 55 0.91 5.54 0.01
C LEU A 55 2.34 5.09 -0.27
N TYR A 56 2.77 4.02 0.38
CA TYR A 56 4.07 3.41 0.08
C TYR A 56 4.09 1.92 0.30
N GLY A 57 4.96 1.24 -0.42
CA GLY A 57 5.15 -0.20 -0.30
C GLY A 57 6.19 -0.68 -1.31
N ALA A 58 6.65 -1.93 -1.14
CA ALA A 58 7.57 -2.54 -2.08
C ALA A 58 7.02 -2.53 -3.52
N PRO A 59 7.87 -2.53 -4.56
CA PRO A 59 7.44 -2.84 -5.92
C PRO A 59 6.55 -4.09 -5.96
N GLY A 60 5.48 -4.08 -6.77
CA GLY A 60 4.54 -5.19 -6.86
C GLY A 60 3.60 -5.42 -5.67
N SER A 61 3.63 -4.58 -4.63
CA SER A 61 2.69 -4.68 -3.48
C SER A 61 1.29 -4.13 -3.76
N GLY A 62 1.04 -3.54 -4.93
CA GLY A 62 -0.26 -2.97 -5.30
C GLY A 62 -0.45 -1.49 -4.93
N VAL A 63 0.64 -0.75 -4.64
CA VAL A 63 0.61 0.68 -4.27
C VAL A 63 -0.20 1.53 -5.26
N ARG A 64 0.04 1.35 -6.57
CA ARG A 64 -0.64 2.10 -7.62
C ARG A 64 -2.14 1.80 -7.68
N PHE A 65 -2.51 0.55 -7.50
CA PHE A 65 -3.92 0.14 -7.46
C PHE A 65 -4.62 0.73 -6.23
N ALA A 66 -3.98 0.69 -5.05
CA ALA A 66 -4.54 1.29 -3.84
C ALA A 66 -4.77 2.80 -4.02
N ALA A 67 -3.82 3.50 -4.64
CA ALA A 67 -3.95 4.92 -4.98
C ALA A 67 -5.15 5.18 -5.90
N SER A 68 -5.26 4.40 -6.98
CA SER A 68 -6.33 4.53 -7.99
C SER A 68 -7.71 4.21 -7.41
N THR A 69 -7.80 3.20 -6.56
CA THR A 69 -9.05 2.81 -5.89
C THR A 69 -9.50 3.88 -4.90
N LEU A 70 -8.57 4.43 -4.11
CA LEU A 70 -8.87 5.52 -3.19
C LEU A 70 -9.31 6.77 -3.96
N ALA A 71 -8.65 7.10 -5.06
CA ALA A 71 -9.05 8.19 -5.93
C ALA A 71 -10.49 8.03 -6.42
N ALA A 72 -10.81 6.87 -7.00
CA ALA A 72 -12.16 6.58 -7.48
C ALA A 72 -13.21 6.61 -6.36
N ALA A 73 -12.84 6.26 -5.12
CA ALA A 73 -13.72 6.34 -3.96
C ALA A 73 -13.97 7.79 -3.50
N LEU A 74 -12.96 8.65 -3.56
CA LEU A 74 -13.08 10.08 -3.24
C LEU A 74 -13.83 10.85 -4.33
N ASP A 75 -13.60 10.51 -5.60
CA ASP A 75 -14.29 11.12 -6.75
C ASP A 75 -15.80 10.92 -6.66
N ARG A 76 -16.23 9.73 -6.24
CA ARG A 76 -17.64 9.39 -5.96
C ARG A 76 -18.30 10.20 -4.83
N LEU A 77 -17.55 10.96 -4.04
CA LEU A 77 -18.10 11.83 -3.00
C LEU A 77 -18.54 13.22 -3.54
N ASP A 78 -18.31 13.49 -4.83
CA ASP A 78 -18.99 14.50 -5.66
C ASP A 78 -18.92 15.98 -5.23
N ARG A 79 -17.78 16.47 -4.68
CA ARG A 79 -17.56 17.93 -4.46
C ARG A 79 -16.13 18.48 -4.46
N GLY A 80 -15.10 17.71 -4.83
CA GLY A 80 -13.73 18.22 -4.86
C GLY A 80 -12.92 17.55 -5.94
N SER A 81 -12.23 18.36 -6.74
CA SER A 81 -11.30 17.91 -7.77
C SER A 81 -10.24 17.01 -7.14
N VAL A 82 -10.43 15.68 -7.22
CA VAL A 82 -9.45 14.71 -6.74
C VAL A 82 -8.30 14.73 -7.74
N ILE A 83 -7.17 15.32 -7.35
CA ILE A 83 -5.96 15.25 -8.17
C ILE A 83 -5.16 14.04 -7.72
N VAL A 84 -5.22 13.02 -8.56
CA VAL A 84 -4.40 11.82 -8.41
C VAL A 84 -3.03 12.11 -9.00
N ALA A 85 -2.03 12.31 -8.14
CA ALA A 85 -0.63 12.32 -8.53
C ALA A 85 -0.01 10.94 -8.23
N ALA A 86 -0.69 9.86 -8.64
CA ALA A 86 -0.32 8.48 -8.31
C ALA A 86 0.95 7.98 -9.02
N ASP A 87 1.44 8.68 -10.03
CA ASP A 87 2.53 8.19 -10.90
C ASP A 87 3.92 8.75 -10.54
N ARG A 88 4.08 9.37 -9.35
CA ARG A 88 5.37 9.93 -8.88
C ARG A 88 6.16 8.94 -8.01
N LEU A 89 6.16 7.65 -8.39
CA LEU A 89 6.81 6.58 -7.61
C LEU A 89 8.31 6.80 -7.40
N ASP A 90 8.97 7.42 -8.39
CA ASP A 90 10.41 7.72 -8.40
C ASP A 90 10.75 9.09 -7.81
N ALA A 91 9.75 9.90 -7.44
CA ALA A 91 10.00 11.22 -6.89
C ALA A 91 10.57 11.10 -5.46
N SER A 92 11.55 11.94 -5.16
CA SER A 92 12.13 12.00 -3.82
C SER A 92 11.09 12.51 -2.81
N PRO A 93 11.18 12.10 -1.53
CA PRO A 93 10.31 12.62 -0.48
C PRO A 93 10.30 14.16 -0.39
N ARG A 94 11.40 14.84 -0.78
CA ARG A 94 11.49 16.31 -0.86
C ARG A 94 10.61 16.89 -1.96
N GLU A 95 10.65 16.31 -3.17
CA GLU A 95 9.83 16.75 -4.29
C GLU A 95 8.34 16.51 -4.00
N LEU A 96 8.03 15.40 -3.34
CA LEU A 96 6.67 15.08 -2.92
C LEU A 96 6.17 16.04 -1.82
N SER A 97 7.04 16.46 -0.89
CA SER A 97 6.71 17.52 0.09
C SER A 97 6.34 18.84 -0.56
N ALA A 98 7.07 19.27 -1.60
CA ALA A 98 6.74 20.52 -2.31
C ALA A 98 5.36 20.47 -2.97
N LEU A 99 4.94 19.30 -3.48
CA LEU A 99 3.59 19.11 -4.04
C LEU A 99 2.50 19.20 -2.96
N VAL A 100 2.75 18.62 -1.78
CA VAL A 100 1.84 18.71 -0.64
C VAL A 100 1.68 20.15 -0.15
N GLU A 101 2.75 20.94 -0.13
CA GLU A 101 2.71 22.35 0.27
C GLU A 101 1.96 23.23 -0.74
N GLY A 102 2.12 22.96 -2.04
CA GLY A 102 1.45 23.73 -3.10
C GLY A 102 -0.01 23.34 -3.38
N ALA A 103 -0.53 22.28 -2.75
CA ALA A 103 -1.86 21.76 -3.08
C ALA A 103 -3.00 22.69 -2.60
N PRO A 104 -4.01 22.96 -3.44
CA PRO A 104 -5.21 23.69 -3.02
C PRO A 104 -5.98 22.98 -1.91
N ARG A 105 -6.64 23.75 -1.03
CA ARG A 105 -7.37 23.22 0.14
C ARG A 105 -8.63 22.43 -0.20
N ASP A 106 -9.11 22.51 -1.43
CA ASP A 106 -10.28 21.80 -1.95
C ASP A 106 -9.90 20.54 -2.74
N VAL A 107 -8.60 20.28 -2.87
CA VAL A 107 -8.04 19.12 -3.58
C VAL A 107 -7.56 18.09 -2.56
N VAL A 108 -7.79 16.81 -2.86
CA VAL A 108 -7.09 15.71 -2.22
C VAL A 108 -5.96 15.26 -3.13
N LEU A 109 -4.73 15.43 -2.66
CA LEU A 109 -3.54 14.95 -3.35
C LEU A 109 -3.22 13.51 -2.91
N ILE A 110 -3.26 12.56 -3.83
CA ILE A 110 -2.83 11.18 -3.57
C ILE A 110 -1.46 10.97 -4.21
N LEU A 111 -0.47 10.64 -3.38
CA LEU A 111 0.90 10.36 -3.79
C LEU A 111 1.26 8.92 -3.42
N ALA A 112 1.98 8.25 -4.30
CA ALA A 112 2.44 6.88 -4.13
C ALA A 112 3.96 6.84 -4.32
N SER A 113 4.67 6.09 -3.49
CA SER A 113 6.12 5.88 -3.61
C SER A 113 6.50 4.43 -3.29
N HIS A 114 7.56 3.93 -3.92
CA HIS A 114 8.19 2.71 -3.45
C HIS A 114 9.12 2.97 -2.28
N GLU A 115 9.63 4.18 -2.09
CA GLU A 115 10.43 4.46 -0.91
C GLU A 115 9.54 4.77 0.30
N PRO A 116 9.86 4.22 1.48
CA PRO A 116 9.15 4.61 2.68
C PRO A 116 9.56 6.06 3.06
N TRP A 117 8.59 6.86 3.52
CA TRP A 117 8.66 8.32 3.43
C TRP A 117 9.43 8.99 4.57
N ARG A 118 10.61 9.56 4.30
CA ARG A 118 11.20 10.58 5.18
C ARG A 118 10.72 11.96 4.77
N LEU A 119 9.50 12.31 5.11
CA LEU A 119 9.08 13.70 4.89
C LEU A 119 10.02 14.61 5.71
N PRO A 120 10.76 15.54 5.08
CA PRO A 120 11.51 16.57 5.80
C PRO A 120 10.51 17.57 6.36
N LEU A 121 9.77 17.17 7.39
CA LEU A 121 8.86 18.06 8.08
C LEU A 121 9.64 18.71 9.21
N ASP A 122 10.25 19.85 8.91
CA ASP A 122 10.74 20.77 9.94
C ASP A 122 9.57 21.29 10.83
N ALA A 123 8.31 21.02 10.46
CA ALA A 123 7.14 21.26 11.29
C ALA A 123 6.72 19.99 12.06
N ALA A 124 7.47 19.64 13.09
CA ALA A 124 7.02 18.70 14.12
C ALA A 124 5.84 19.31 14.91
N GLY A 125 4.63 19.24 14.35
CA GLY A 125 3.40 19.27 15.14
C GLY A 125 3.29 17.97 15.92
N ARG A 126 3.49 18.03 17.25
CA ARG A 126 3.42 16.88 18.17
C ARG A 126 2.15 16.03 17.93
N ARG A 127 2.32 14.70 17.89
CA ARG A 127 1.23 13.71 17.86
C ARG A 127 0.46 13.68 19.18
N GLY A 128 -0.87 13.67 19.07
CA GLY A 128 -1.75 13.06 20.07
C GLY A 128 -1.92 11.57 19.79
N ARG A 129 -2.02 10.75 20.83
CA ARG A 129 -2.25 9.30 20.72
C ARG A 129 -3.58 9.06 19.99
N GLY A 130 -3.52 8.57 18.75
CA GLY A 130 -4.71 8.17 17.98
C GLY A 130 -5.22 9.14 16.90
N SER A 131 -4.50 10.23 16.57
CA SER A 131 -4.92 11.17 15.52
C SER A 131 -4.00 11.17 14.28
N ILE A 132 -4.56 11.67 13.18
CA ILE A 132 -4.10 11.68 11.79
C ILE A 132 -2.60 11.90 11.64
N GLY A 133 -2.03 11.30 10.57
CA GLY A 133 -0.64 11.45 10.18
C GLY A 133 -0.21 12.91 10.04
N TRP A 134 1.07 13.09 9.75
CA TRP A 134 1.80 14.35 9.68
C TRP A 134 1.01 15.60 9.26
N VAL A 135 1.44 16.77 9.74
CA VAL A 135 0.85 18.05 9.31
C VAL A 135 1.87 18.77 8.43
N SER A 136 1.43 19.28 7.27
CA SER A 136 2.29 20.09 6.39
C SER A 136 2.67 21.44 7.04
N ALA A 137 3.65 22.14 6.47
CA ALA A 137 4.03 23.49 6.91
C ALA A 137 2.86 24.50 6.91
N HIS A 138 1.78 24.23 6.17
CA HIS A 138 0.59 25.09 6.06
C HIS A 138 -0.59 24.63 6.92
N GLY A 139 -0.37 23.64 7.80
CA GLY A 139 -1.39 23.15 8.73
C GLY A 139 -2.35 22.12 8.14
N ALA A 140 -2.15 21.68 6.89
CA ALA A 140 -3.00 20.66 6.27
C ALA A 140 -2.62 19.26 6.76
N ALA A 141 -3.62 18.45 7.12
CA ALA A 141 -3.42 17.09 7.58
C ALA A 141 -3.01 16.13 6.45
N ILE A 142 -2.09 15.23 6.75
CA ILE A 142 -1.52 14.26 5.80
C ILE A 142 -1.79 12.85 6.33
N ALA A 143 -2.48 12.01 5.56
CA ALA A 143 -2.63 10.59 5.86
C ALA A 143 -1.47 9.80 5.25
N THR A 144 -0.91 8.85 6.01
CA THR A 144 0.11 7.92 5.50
C THR A 144 -0.33 6.48 5.68
N ALA A 145 -0.14 5.64 4.66
CA ALA A 145 -0.46 4.22 4.73
C ALA A 145 0.56 3.33 4.00
N PHE A 146 1.03 2.31 4.70
CA PHE A 146 1.83 1.22 4.17
C PHE A 146 0.95 0.20 3.45
N VAL A 147 1.31 -0.09 2.21
CA VAL A 147 0.75 -1.11 1.34
C VAL A 147 1.60 -2.37 1.52
N HIS A 148 1.09 -3.30 2.31
CA HIS A 148 1.81 -4.51 2.65
C HIS A 148 1.77 -5.54 1.50
N PRO A 149 2.77 -6.41 1.38
CA PRO A 149 2.66 -7.64 0.59
C PRO A 149 1.39 -8.44 0.94
N PRO A 150 0.81 -9.20 -0.02
CA PRO A 150 -0.42 -9.96 0.19
C PRO A 150 -0.33 -10.90 1.40
N ASP A 151 -1.43 -11.04 2.14
CA ASP A 151 -1.53 -11.97 3.27
C ASP A 151 -1.71 -13.42 2.79
N ARG A 152 -1.82 -14.38 3.73
CA ARG A 152 -1.90 -15.81 3.36
C ARG A 152 -3.11 -16.12 2.45
N PRO A 153 -4.35 -15.70 2.77
CA PRO A 153 -5.49 -15.89 1.86
C PRO A 153 -5.26 -15.31 0.46
N ALA A 154 -4.68 -14.11 0.36
CA ALA A 154 -4.37 -13.49 -0.92
C ALA A 154 -3.34 -14.28 -1.73
N ARG A 155 -2.28 -14.74 -1.07
CA ARG A 155 -1.26 -15.59 -1.71
C ARG A 155 -1.82 -16.94 -2.17
N LEU A 156 -2.68 -17.57 -1.36
CA LEU A 156 -3.40 -18.79 -1.75
C LEU A 156 -4.19 -18.60 -3.02
N PHE A 157 -5.03 -17.57 -3.05
CA PHE A 157 -5.83 -17.26 -4.23
C PHE A 157 -4.94 -17.02 -5.45
N ARG A 158 -3.88 -16.23 -5.30
CA ARG A 158 -3.01 -15.89 -6.43
C ARG A 158 -2.22 -17.08 -6.95
N ALA A 159 -1.63 -17.87 -6.07
CA ALA A 159 -0.92 -19.07 -6.47
C ALA A 159 -1.88 -20.08 -7.12
N TRP A 160 -3.09 -20.26 -6.60
CA TRP A 160 -4.12 -21.10 -7.22
C TRP A 160 -4.50 -20.61 -8.62
N GLU A 161 -4.79 -19.32 -8.78
CA GLU A 161 -5.20 -18.74 -10.06
C GLU A 161 -4.09 -18.88 -11.12
N LEU A 162 -2.84 -18.60 -10.75
CA LEU A 162 -1.69 -18.75 -11.64
C LEU A 162 -1.47 -20.21 -12.04
N LEU A 163 -1.49 -21.14 -11.08
CA LEU A 163 -1.33 -22.56 -11.37
C LEU A 163 -2.48 -23.08 -12.26
N ALA A 164 -3.72 -22.67 -11.99
CA ALA A 164 -4.87 -23.02 -12.80
C ALA A 164 -4.74 -22.49 -14.24
N ALA A 165 -4.26 -21.26 -14.42
CA ALA A 165 -4.00 -20.68 -15.73
C ALA A 165 -2.87 -21.39 -16.50
N LEU A 166 -1.89 -21.93 -15.78
CA LEU A 166 -0.79 -22.73 -16.34
C LEU A 166 -1.17 -24.20 -16.57
N GLY A 167 -2.32 -24.67 -16.05
CA GLY A 167 -2.72 -26.07 -16.11
C GLY A 167 -1.96 -26.97 -15.12
N GLU A 168 -1.38 -26.38 -14.07
CA GLU A 168 -0.54 -27.07 -13.09
C GLU A 168 -1.34 -27.59 -11.88
N SER A 169 -0.80 -28.62 -11.21
CA SER A 169 -1.45 -29.19 -10.01
C SER A 169 -1.47 -28.20 -8.85
N THR A 170 -2.57 -28.19 -8.12
CA THR A 170 -2.78 -27.39 -6.90
C THR A 170 -2.65 -28.20 -5.61
N ASP A 171 -2.22 -29.47 -5.68
CA ASP A 171 -2.22 -30.41 -4.54
C ASP A 171 -1.26 -30.03 -3.41
N TRP A 172 -0.27 -29.18 -3.72
CA TRP A 172 0.77 -28.72 -2.80
C TRP A 172 0.84 -27.18 -2.80
N LEU A 173 -0.30 -26.55 -3.10
CA LEU A 173 -0.49 -25.10 -3.06
C LEU A 173 -0.10 -24.49 -1.71
N ASP A 174 -0.41 -25.18 -0.60
CA ASP A 174 -0.05 -24.71 0.74
C ASP A 174 1.48 -24.59 0.92
N ASP A 175 2.27 -25.53 0.37
CA ASP A 175 3.73 -25.46 0.46
C ASP A 175 4.28 -24.28 -0.36
N ILE A 176 3.71 -24.03 -1.53
CA ILE A 176 4.06 -22.87 -2.37
C ILE A 176 3.76 -21.57 -1.61
N VAL A 177 2.59 -21.46 -0.99
CA VAL A 177 2.18 -20.26 -0.24
C VAL A 177 3.04 -20.03 1.00
N ASP A 178 3.44 -21.10 1.67
CA ASP A 178 4.31 -21.03 2.84
C ASP A 178 5.75 -20.67 2.43
N ALA A 179 6.24 -21.21 1.30
CA ALA A 179 7.56 -20.87 0.74
C ALA A 179 7.64 -19.43 0.23
N THR A 180 6.52 -18.86 -0.20
CA THR A 180 6.43 -17.49 -0.75
C THR A 180 5.93 -16.46 0.27
N ARG A 181 6.08 -16.75 1.57
CA ARG A 181 5.63 -15.87 2.65
C ARG A 181 6.26 -14.48 2.55
N GLY A 182 5.39 -13.47 2.50
CA GLY A 182 5.81 -12.06 2.49
C GLY A 182 6.28 -11.55 1.13
N TRP A 183 6.18 -12.37 0.08
CA TRP A 183 6.45 -11.96 -1.29
C TRP A 183 5.35 -11.06 -1.82
N THR A 184 5.70 -10.16 -2.74
CA THR A 184 4.73 -9.28 -3.41
C THR A 184 3.99 -10.02 -4.52
N GLY A 185 2.94 -9.39 -5.08
CA GLY A 185 2.19 -9.98 -6.19
C GLY A 185 3.05 -10.18 -7.44
N ASP A 186 3.95 -9.23 -7.74
CA ASP A 186 4.87 -9.36 -8.87
C ASP A 186 5.93 -10.43 -8.60
N ASP A 187 6.51 -10.50 -7.39
CA ASP A 187 7.47 -11.56 -7.05
C ASP A 187 6.85 -12.96 -7.19
N LEU A 188 5.58 -13.13 -6.76
CA LEU A 188 4.83 -14.37 -6.94
C LEU A 188 4.63 -14.70 -8.42
N ARG A 189 4.21 -13.72 -9.22
CA ARG A 189 3.98 -13.89 -10.66
C ARG A 189 5.28 -14.28 -11.36
N ASP A 190 6.34 -13.53 -11.13
CA ASP A 190 7.63 -13.72 -11.80
C ASP A 190 8.26 -15.07 -11.47
N ALA A 191 8.17 -15.50 -10.21
CA ALA A 191 8.69 -16.79 -9.79
C ALA A 191 7.86 -17.96 -10.35
N LEU A 192 6.52 -17.88 -10.27
CA LEU A 192 5.63 -18.99 -10.67
C LEU A 192 5.44 -19.08 -12.19
N CYS A 193 5.50 -17.96 -12.91
CA CYS A 193 5.47 -17.97 -14.38
C CYS A 193 6.86 -18.20 -14.99
N GLY A 194 7.92 -18.27 -14.18
CA GLY A 194 9.27 -18.59 -14.61
C GLY A 194 9.43 -20.05 -15.07
N PRO A 195 10.61 -20.42 -15.60
CA PRO A 195 10.90 -21.79 -16.02
C PRO A 195 11.09 -22.70 -14.79
N LEU A 196 9.98 -23.16 -14.23
CA LEU A 196 9.96 -24.10 -13.10
C LEU A 196 9.87 -25.55 -13.61
N PRO A 197 10.51 -26.51 -12.91
CA PRO A 197 10.45 -27.93 -13.26
C PRO A 197 9.12 -28.55 -12.82
N TRP A 198 8.02 -28.09 -13.43
CA TRP A 198 6.68 -28.59 -13.15
C TRP A 198 6.62 -30.12 -13.30
N GLY A 199 6.03 -30.78 -12.30
CA GLY A 199 6.06 -32.25 -12.15
C GLY A 199 7.10 -32.77 -11.14
N ASP A 200 8.10 -31.97 -10.76
CA ASP A 200 9.00 -32.25 -9.64
C ASP A 200 8.73 -31.28 -8.49
N ARG A 201 7.93 -31.71 -7.51
CA ARG A 201 7.55 -30.88 -6.35
C ARG A 201 8.77 -30.35 -5.59
N ASP A 202 9.76 -31.20 -5.32
CA ASP A 202 10.94 -30.80 -4.56
C ASP A 202 11.81 -29.84 -5.38
N GLY A 203 11.95 -30.09 -6.68
CA GLY A 203 12.63 -29.21 -7.63
C GLY A 203 12.00 -27.83 -7.72
N VAL A 204 10.67 -27.74 -7.79
CA VAL A 204 9.97 -26.45 -7.82
C VAL A 204 10.09 -25.72 -6.48
N LEU A 205 9.88 -26.39 -5.35
CA LEU A 205 10.06 -25.77 -4.03
C LEU A 205 11.50 -25.29 -3.81
N ALA A 206 12.50 -26.02 -4.31
CA ALA A 206 13.88 -25.59 -4.29
C ALA A 206 14.11 -24.35 -5.16
N ALA A 207 13.53 -24.31 -6.36
CA ALA A 207 13.61 -23.15 -7.26
C ALA A 207 12.93 -21.90 -6.66
N ILE A 208 11.74 -22.06 -6.07
CA ILE A 208 11.03 -20.98 -5.35
C ILE A 208 11.89 -20.47 -4.18
N ARG A 209 12.49 -21.36 -3.38
CA ARG A 209 13.36 -20.95 -2.27
C ARG A 209 14.66 -20.27 -2.74
N ALA A 210 15.13 -20.60 -3.93
CA ALA A 210 16.31 -19.99 -4.54
C ALA A 210 16.00 -18.66 -5.25
N TYR A 211 14.73 -18.40 -5.59
CA TYR A 211 14.29 -17.14 -6.16
C TYR A 211 14.57 -16.00 -5.18
N ARG A 212 15.11 -14.90 -5.71
CA ARG A 212 15.42 -13.70 -4.93
C ARG A 212 14.33 -12.67 -5.15
N PRO A 213 13.29 -12.60 -4.28
CA PRO A 213 12.21 -11.64 -4.41
C PRO A 213 12.72 -10.21 -4.19
N SER A 214 12.27 -9.30 -5.05
CA SER A 214 12.58 -7.87 -5.00
C SER A 214 12.14 -7.23 -3.69
N CYS A 215 11.05 -7.73 -3.09
CA CYS A 215 10.53 -7.21 -1.84
C CYS A 215 11.42 -7.48 -0.63
N VAL A 216 12.29 -8.49 -0.64
CA VAL A 216 13.14 -8.83 0.51
C VAL A 216 14.23 -7.77 0.70
N ASP A 217 14.86 -7.33 -0.38
CA ASP A 217 15.86 -6.25 -0.35
C ASP A 217 15.20 -4.93 0.10
N TRP A 218 13.97 -4.69 -0.38
CA TRP A 218 13.15 -3.57 0.04
C TRP A 218 12.84 -3.61 1.53
N LEU A 219 12.31 -4.72 2.04
CA LEU A 219 11.95 -4.90 3.45
C LEU A 219 13.18 -4.79 4.35
N THR A 220 14.32 -5.34 3.94
CA THR A 220 15.59 -5.21 4.68
C THR A 220 16.02 -3.76 4.79
N THR A 221 15.90 -3.00 3.70
CA THR A 221 16.17 -1.56 3.68
C THR A 221 15.17 -0.80 4.55
N ALA A 222 13.89 -1.13 4.45
CA ALA A 222 12.82 -0.54 5.26
C ALA A 222 13.01 -0.81 6.77
N ARG A 223 13.53 -1.98 7.16
CA ARG A 223 13.89 -2.28 8.57
C ARG A 223 15.03 -1.40 9.07
N ARG A 224 16.12 -1.31 8.32
CA ARG A 224 17.27 -0.45 8.67
C ARG A 224 16.81 1.00 8.83
N TRP A 225 15.96 1.44 7.92
CA TRP A 225 15.44 2.79 7.92
C TRP A 225 14.44 3.03 9.07
N SER A 226 13.52 2.09 9.32
CA SER A 226 12.58 2.08 10.46
C SER A 226 13.29 2.21 11.81
N ALA A 227 14.45 1.57 11.99
CA ALA A 227 15.22 1.66 13.21
C ALA A 227 15.73 3.08 13.51
N THR A 228 15.78 3.95 12.50
CA THR A 228 16.19 5.35 12.63
C THR A 228 15.02 6.32 12.82
N LEU A 229 13.77 5.83 12.76
CA LEU A 229 12.57 6.67 12.86
C LEU A 229 12.14 6.87 14.33
N PRO A 230 11.63 8.06 14.70
CA PRO A 230 11.01 8.29 16.00
C PRO A 230 9.82 7.37 16.23
N ALA A 231 9.58 6.98 17.49
CA ALA A 231 8.41 6.20 17.89
C ALA A 231 7.08 6.83 17.40
N GLY A 232 6.15 6.00 16.94
CA GLY A 232 4.86 6.44 16.38
C GLY A 232 4.89 6.73 14.87
N SER A 233 6.06 6.67 14.23
CA SER A 233 6.23 7.00 12.81
C SER A 233 6.11 5.76 11.96
N LEU A 234 5.19 5.79 10.99
CA LEU A 234 4.94 4.66 10.08
C LEU A 234 4.58 3.37 10.85
N ASP A 235 3.71 3.49 11.86
CA ASP A 235 3.34 2.41 12.78
C ASP A 235 2.87 1.14 12.05
N ASP A 236 2.18 1.29 10.92
CA ASP A 236 1.74 0.18 10.07
C ASP A 236 2.89 -0.61 9.44
N LEU A 237 3.91 0.08 8.92
CA LEU A 237 5.15 -0.55 8.47
C LEU A 237 5.87 -1.21 9.64
N GLN A 238 6.02 -0.51 10.77
CA GLN A 238 6.71 -1.05 11.96
C GLN A 238 5.99 -2.29 12.53
N ASP A 239 4.66 -2.28 12.59
CA ASP A 239 3.83 -3.41 12.99
C ASP A 239 3.94 -4.57 12.00
N TYR A 240 3.97 -4.29 10.70
CA TYR A 240 4.19 -5.30 9.68
C TYR A 240 5.57 -5.95 9.83
N LEU A 241 6.62 -5.13 9.91
CA LEU A 241 8.00 -5.61 10.03
C LEU A 241 8.19 -6.45 11.30
N ARG A 242 7.56 -6.07 12.43
CA ARG A 242 7.60 -6.87 13.67
C ARG A 242 6.91 -8.23 13.53
N ARG A 243 5.78 -8.30 12.83
CA ARG A 243 5.03 -9.56 12.64
C ARG A 243 5.69 -10.51 11.64
N TYR A 244 6.31 -9.97 10.60
CA TYR A 244 6.96 -10.74 9.54
C TYR A 244 8.48 -10.86 9.75
N HIS A 245 8.92 -10.96 11.01
CA HIS A 245 10.32 -11.15 11.41
C HIS A 245 10.71 -12.60 11.73
N ALA A 246 9.80 -13.55 11.52
CA ALA A 246 10.08 -14.98 11.70
C ALA A 246 10.21 -15.68 10.34
N ALA A 247 11.42 -15.64 9.78
CA ALA A 247 11.98 -16.66 8.90
C ALA A 247 13.50 -16.63 9.10
#